data_AF-A0A2D5E6B7-F1
#
_entry.id   AF-A0A2D5E6B7-F1
#
_cell.length_a   1.000
_cell.length_b   1.000
_cell.length_c   1.000
_cell.angle_alpha   90.00
_cell.angle_beta   90.00
_cell.angle_gamma   90.00
#
_symmetry.space_group_name_H-M   'P 1'
#
loop_
_entity.id
_entity.type
_entity.pdbx_description
1 polymer ?
#
loop_
_entity_poly.entity_id
_entity_poly.type
_entity_poly.pdbx_seq_one_letter_code
_entity_poly.pdbx_strand_id
1 'polypeptide(L)'
;MTTVIQSASLAERLRASGRFASVESTEDQIRCRALDVESEAFYFLASTERGLLVGFETPDRWLSESVEADLYHSSDSLDELLEESLDELEWPVDEVPVTNFRHYRSEDLRYVFEHPLPTHGDPEDTAAIWMLAYEATFHELGDVAGGDDED
;
A
#
# COMPACT_ATOMS: atom_id res chain seq x y z
N MET A 1 7.81 1.80 -24.64
CA MET A 1 6.61 2.19 -23.89
C MET A 1 7.07 2.32 -22.46
N THR A 2 7.10 3.52 -21.91
CA THR A 2 7.45 3.74 -20.51
C THR A 2 6.32 3.17 -19.68
N THR A 3 6.57 2.10 -18.94
CA THR A 3 5.62 1.55 -17.99
C THR A 3 5.39 2.58 -16.89
N VAL A 4 4.18 2.67 -16.33
CA VAL A 4 3.81 3.59 -15.22
C VAL A 4 4.86 3.61 -14.09
N ILE A 5 5.46 2.45 -13.84
CA ILE A 5 6.45 2.23 -12.79
C ILE A 5 7.80 2.91 -13.08
N GLN A 6 8.08 3.19 -14.35
CA GLN A 6 9.25 3.96 -14.80
C GLN A 6 8.98 5.47 -14.87
N SER A 7 7.76 5.92 -14.58
CA SER A 7 7.42 7.33 -14.61
C SER A 7 8.08 8.08 -13.46
N ALA A 8 9.04 8.95 -13.80
CA ALA A 8 9.70 9.83 -12.83
C ALA A 8 8.69 10.76 -12.11
N SER A 9 7.61 11.16 -12.81
CA SER A 9 6.47 11.91 -12.27
C SER A 9 5.82 11.20 -11.09
N LEU A 10 5.58 9.89 -11.21
CA LEU A 10 4.95 9.10 -10.15
C LEU A 10 5.85 9.02 -8.91
N ALA A 11 7.12 8.65 -9.09
CA ALA A 11 8.06 8.57 -7.97
C ALA A 11 8.25 9.93 -7.28
N GLU A 12 8.28 11.04 -8.03
CA GLU A 12 8.35 12.38 -7.45
C GLU A 12 7.08 12.76 -6.69
N ARG A 13 5.90 12.39 -7.20
CA ARG A 13 4.61 12.62 -6.50
C ARG A 13 4.54 11.86 -5.17
N LEU A 14 5.00 10.60 -5.15
CA LEU A 14 5.08 9.81 -3.90
C LEU A 14 6.10 10.40 -2.92
N ARG A 15 7.23 10.94 -3.39
CA ARG A 15 8.19 11.64 -2.52
C ARG A 15 7.60 12.94 -1.98
N ALA A 16 6.88 13.68 -2.81
CA ALA A 16 6.28 14.95 -2.46
C ALA A 16 5.12 14.82 -1.45
N SER A 17 4.51 13.63 -1.33
CA SER A 17 3.47 13.38 -0.31
C SER A 17 4.03 13.40 1.12
N GLY A 18 5.34 13.14 1.29
CA GLY A 18 6.00 13.13 2.58
C GLY A 18 5.62 11.97 3.50
N ARG A 19 4.87 10.98 3.00
CA ARG A 19 4.36 9.85 3.79
C ARG A 19 5.31 8.64 3.87
N PHE A 20 6.35 8.64 3.03
CA PHE A 20 7.31 7.53 2.96
C PHE A 20 8.69 7.99 3.43
N ALA A 21 9.42 7.13 4.15
CA ALA A 21 10.82 7.37 4.53
C ALA A 21 11.74 7.50 3.33
N SER A 22 11.50 6.69 2.29
CA SER A 22 12.28 6.70 1.05
C SER A 22 11.46 6.08 -0.07
N VAL A 23 11.69 6.53 -1.30
CA VAL A 23 11.03 6.03 -2.50
C VAL A 23 12.10 5.59 -3.49
N GLU A 24 12.03 4.36 -3.96
CA GLU A 24 12.95 3.73 -4.89
C GLU A 24 12.14 3.20 -6.08
N SER A 25 12.50 3.62 -7.30
CA SER A 25 11.85 3.16 -8.53
C SER A 25 12.81 2.29 -9.33
N THR A 26 12.40 1.08 -9.68
CA THR A 26 13.15 0.13 -10.51
C THR A 26 12.50 -0.02 -11.89
N GLU A 27 12.97 -0.99 -12.69
CA GLU A 27 12.42 -1.23 -14.02
C GLU A 27 11.01 -1.84 -14.00
N ASP A 28 10.69 -2.60 -12.94
CA ASP A 28 9.46 -3.40 -12.86
C ASP A 28 8.64 -3.12 -11.59
N GLN A 29 9.22 -2.41 -10.61
CA GLN A 29 8.55 -2.09 -9.35
C GLN A 29 8.96 -0.72 -8.78
N ILE A 30 8.04 0.01 -8.15
CA ILE A 30 8.36 1.11 -7.22
C ILE A 30 8.21 0.58 -5.80
N ARG A 31 9.18 0.84 -4.93
CA ARG A 31 9.14 0.52 -3.50
C ARG A 31 9.28 1.79 -2.68
N CYS A 32 8.43 1.94 -1.67
CA CYS A 32 8.43 3.04 -0.74
C CYS A 32 8.56 2.49 0.67
N ARG A 33 9.58 2.93 1.41
CA ARG A 33 9.79 2.52 2.80
C ARG A 33 8.79 3.23 3.70
N ALA A 34 8.16 2.48 4.61
CA ALA A 34 7.29 3.05 5.64
C ALA A 34 8.07 4.05 6.52
N LEU A 35 7.46 5.19 6.87
CA LEU A 35 8.15 6.28 7.56
C LEU A 35 8.41 5.98 9.04
N ASP A 36 7.41 5.46 9.75
CA ASP A 36 7.39 5.35 11.21
C ASP A 36 7.60 3.92 11.74
N VAL A 37 8.08 3.02 10.88
CA VAL A 37 8.31 1.62 11.23
C VAL A 37 9.80 1.36 11.44
N GLU A 38 10.19 0.94 12.64
CA GLU A 38 11.57 0.53 12.93
C GLU A 38 11.99 -0.68 12.09
N SER A 39 11.06 -1.60 11.86
CA SER A 39 11.24 -2.80 11.03
C SER A 39 11.26 -2.49 9.52
N GLU A 40 11.82 -3.42 8.75
CA GLU A 40 11.99 -3.32 7.29
C GLU A 40 10.67 -3.48 6.51
N ALA A 41 9.74 -2.53 6.67
CA ALA A 41 8.45 -2.51 6.01
C ALA A 41 8.47 -1.64 4.74
N PHE A 42 7.90 -2.17 3.65
CA PHE A 42 7.89 -1.52 2.34
C PHE A 42 6.51 -1.61 1.69
N TYR A 43 6.02 -0.47 1.24
CA TYR A 43 4.95 -0.38 0.26
C TYR A 43 5.54 -0.57 -1.13
N PHE A 44 4.83 -1.25 -2.02
CA PHE A 44 5.30 -1.45 -3.38
C PHE A 44 4.20 -1.37 -4.41
N LEU A 45 4.59 -0.96 -5.60
CA LEU A 45 3.79 -1.01 -6.81
C LEU A 45 4.54 -1.86 -7.83
N ALA A 46 3.95 -2.96 -8.30
CA ALA A 46 4.57 -3.87 -9.27
C ALA A 46 3.75 -3.96 -10.56
N SER A 47 4.43 -4.07 -11.70
CA SER A 47 3.78 -4.24 -13.00
C SER A 47 3.73 -5.72 -13.35
N THR A 48 2.54 -6.25 -13.61
CA THR A 48 2.36 -7.65 -14.01
C THR A 48 1.70 -7.77 -15.37
N GLU A 49 1.69 -8.98 -15.93
CA GLU A 49 0.96 -9.27 -17.17
C GLU A 49 -0.55 -8.99 -17.08
N ARG A 50 -1.10 -8.92 -15.85
CA ARG A 50 -2.52 -8.68 -15.59
C ARG A 50 -2.85 -7.23 -15.24
N GLY A 51 -1.84 -6.35 -15.15
CA GLY A 51 -2.00 -4.97 -14.71
C GLY A 51 -1.05 -4.63 -13.56
N LEU A 52 -1.34 -3.54 -12.86
CA LEU A 52 -0.55 -3.08 -11.72
C LEU A 52 -1.04 -3.76 -10.43
N LEU A 53 -0.13 -3.98 -9.48
CA LEU A 53 -0.40 -4.42 -8.12
C LEU A 53 0.16 -3.39 -7.16
N VAL A 54 -0.59 -3.03 -6.13
CA VAL A 54 -0.06 -2.32 -4.95
C VAL A 54 -0.02 -3.30 -3.79
N GLY A 55 0.97 -3.18 -2.92
CA GLY A 55 1.00 -3.97 -1.71
C GLY A 55 1.89 -3.40 -0.64
N PHE A 56 1.82 -4.04 0.51
CA PHE A 56 2.65 -3.84 1.68
C PHE A 56 3.36 -5.15 1.99
N GLU A 57 4.65 -5.08 2.22
CA GLU A 57 5.46 -6.22 2.62
C GLU A 57 6.30 -5.92 3.85
N THR A 58 6.39 -6.91 4.75
CA THR A 58 7.24 -6.82 5.93
C THR A 58 7.86 -8.18 6.27
N PRO A 59 9.15 -8.27 6.61
CA PRO A 59 9.75 -9.47 7.20
C PRO A 59 9.39 -9.59 8.69
N ASP A 60 8.86 -8.53 9.30
CA ASP A 60 8.53 -8.49 10.71
C ASP A 60 7.23 -9.24 10.99
N ARG A 61 7.37 -10.36 11.69
CA ARG A 61 6.23 -11.19 12.08
C ARG A 61 5.31 -10.46 13.06
N TRP A 62 5.86 -9.67 13.98
CA TRP A 62 5.05 -8.98 14.99
C TRP A 62 4.18 -7.93 14.33
N LEU A 63 4.73 -7.19 13.37
CA LEU A 63 3.98 -6.22 12.59
C LEU A 63 2.85 -6.88 11.81
N SER A 64 3.11 -8.02 11.14
CA SER A 64 2.06 -8.78 10.46
C SER A 64 0.98 -9.26 11.44
N GLU A 65 1.37 -9.85 12.57
CA GLU A 65 0.41 -10.32 13.59
C GLU A 65 -0.40 -9.15 14.19
N SER A 66 0.20 -7.97 14.31
CA SER A 66 -0.49 -6.75 14.77
C SER A 66 -1.53 -6.26 13.76
N VAL A 67 -1.19 -6.19 12.47
CA VAL A 67 -2.15 -5.84 11.41
C VAL A 67 -3.29 -6.86 11.35
N GLU A 68 -2.98 -8.16 11.40
CA GLU A 68 -4.00 -9.22 11.39
C GLU A 68 -4.90 -9.19 12.63
N ALA A 69 -4.33 -8.86 13.80
CA ALA A 69 -5.10 -8.69 15.02
C ALA A 69 -6.01 -7.46 14.91
N ASP A 70 -5.51 -6.33 14.41
CA ASP A 70 -6.29 -5.12 14.24
C ASP A 70 -7.47 -5.35 13.28
N LEU A 71 -7.22 -6.00 12.13
CA LEU A 71 -8.26 -6.40 11.19
C LEU A 71 -9.29 -7.39 11.79
N TYR A 72 -8.89 -8.21 12.76
CA TYR A 72 -9.81 -9.10 13.46
C TYR A 72 -10.67 -8.37 14.51
N HIS A 73 -10.11 -7.32 15.11
CA HIS A 73 -10.77 -6.50 16.14
C HIS A 73 -11.64 -5.40 15.55
N SER A 74 -11.21 -4.80 14.45
CA SER A 74 -12.00 -3.95 13.57
C SER A 74 -13.17 -4.76 13.01
N SER A 75 -14.35 -4.14 12.94
CA SER A 75 -15.50 -4.76 12.27
C SER A 75 -15.39 -4.73 10.75
N ASP A 76 -14.43 -3.96 10.25
CA ASP A 76 -14.21 -3.63 8.85
C ASP A 76 -13.04 -4.45 8.28
N SER A 77 -13.22 -4.93 7.05
CA SER A 77 -12.19 -5.66 6.32
C SER A 77 -11.11 -4.71 5.81
N LEU A 78 -9.91 -5.24 5.49
CA LEU A 78 -8.85 -4.42 4.86
C LEU A 78 -9.35 -3.73 3.58
N ASP A 79 -10.20 -4.42 2.82
CA ASP A 79 -10.80 -3.88 1.60
C ASP A 79 -11.70 -2.66 1.89
N GLU A 80 -12.44 -2.68 3.01
CA GLU A 80 -13.36 -1.61 3.44
C GLU A 80 -12.58 -0.41 3.99
N LEU A 81 -11.54 -0.67 4.78
CA LEU A 81 -10.65 0.39 5.27
C LEU A 81 -9.90 1.08 4.13
N LEU A 82 -9.47 0.31 3.13
CA LEU A 82 -8.85 0.86 1.93
C LEU A 82 -9.86 1.66 1.10
N GLU A 83 -11.13 1.23 1.05
CA GLU A 83 -12.21 1.97 0.38
C GLU A 83 -12.40 3.36 0.99
N GLU A 84 -12.41 3.47 2.33
CA GLU A 84 -12.50 4.76 3.02
C GLU A 84 -11.30 5.65 2.70
N SER A 85 -10.07 5.13 2.78
CA SER A 85 -8.86 5.88 2.43
C SER A 85 -8.84 6.32 0.96
N LEU A 86 -9.43 5.54 0.06
CA LEU A 86 -9.57 5.88 -1.36
C LEU A 86 -10.62 6.98 -1.58
N ASP A 87 -11.77 6.90 -0.91
CA ASP A 87 -12.82 7.93 -0.96
C ASP A 87 -12.27 9.29 -0.50
N GLU A 88 -11.46 9.32 0.56
CA GLU A 88 -10.79 10.54 1.04
C GLU A 88 -9.83 11.17 0.02
N LEU A 89 -9.26 10.35 -0.89
CA LEU A 89 -8.41 10.80 -1.99
C LEU A 89 -9.21 11.09 -3.27
N GLU A 90 -10.53 11.25 -3.15
CA GLU A 90 -11.47 11.53 -4.25
C GLU A 90 -11.52 10.40 -5.31
N TRP A 91 -11.17 9.16 -4.93
CA TRP A 91 -11.34 8.01 -5.80
C TRP A 91 -12.82 7.64 -5.93
N PRO A 92 -13.34 7.38 -7.16
CA PRO A 92 -14.76 7.07 -7.35
C PRO A 92 -15.08 5.62 -6.95
N VAL A 93 -15.09 5.31 -5.66
CA VAL A 93 -15.35 3.97 -5.10
C VAL A 93 -16.71 3.41 -5.53
N ASP A 94 -17.72 4.27 -5.77
CA ASP A 94 -19.06 3.88 -6.27
C ASP A 94 -19.02 3.35 -7.72
N GLU A 95 -18.10 3.85 -8.55
CA GLU A 95 -17.93 3.40 -9.94
C GLU A 95 -16.87 2.30 -10.06
N VAL A 96 -15.83 2.37 -9.23
CA VAL A 96 -14.65 1.51 -9.29
C VAL A 96 -14.38 0.94 -7.90
N PRO A 97 -15.02 -0.19 -7.55
CA PRO A 97 -14.92 -0.77 -6.22
C PRO A 97 -13.51 -1.29 -5.95
N VAL A 98 -13.16 -1.36 -4.66
CA VAL A 98 -11.90 -1.93 -4.21
C VAL A 98 -11.84 -3.41 -4.56
N THR A 99 -10.69 -3.83 -5.10
CA THR A 99 -10.44 -5.23 -5.42
C THR A 99 -10.10 -6.02 -4.16
N ASN A 100 -10.39 -7.31 -4.10
CA ASN A 100 -10.00 -8.08 -2.91
C ASN A 100 -8.48 -8.18 -2.72
N PHE A 101 -8.07 -8.01 -1.47
CA PHE A 101 -6.70 -8.24 -1.04
C PHE A 101 -6.27 -9.70 -1.08
N ARG A 102 -4.96 -9.90 -1.20
CA ARG A 102 -4.31 -11.19 -1.01
C ARG A 102 -3.26 -11.05 0.08
N HIS A 103 -3.35 -11.89 1.09
CA HIS A 103 -2.32 -12.02 2.11
C HIS A 103 -1.63 -13.38 1.99
N TYR A 104 -0.30 -13.38 1.88
CA TYR A 104 0.51 -14.59 1.84
C TYR A 104 1.93 -14.34 2.32
N ARG A 105 2.65 -15.42 2.61
CA ARG A 105 4.08 -15.36 2.91
C ARG A 105 4.89 -15.65 1.65
N SER A 106 5.68 -14.68 1.22
CA SER A 106 6.57 -14.77 0.05
C SER A 106 7.72 -15.75 0.27
N GLU A 107 8.39 -16.13 -0.82
CA GLU A 107 9.57 -17.02 -0.79
C GLU A 107 10.74 -16.41 0.00
N ASP A 108 10.85 -15.08 0.03
CA ASP A 108 11.80 -14.33 0.87
C ASP A 108 11.38 -14.26 2.35
N LEU A 109 10.42 -15.07 2.77
CA LEU A 109 9.88 -15.14 4.13
C LEU A 109 9.18 -13.87 4.63
N ARG A 110 8.86 -12.94 3.74
CA ARG A 110 8.10 -11.70 4.01
C ARG A 110 6.59 -11.95 3.98
N TYR A 111 5.88 -11.31 4.88
CA TYR A 111 4.42 -11.22 4.89
C TYR A 111 4.00 -10.14 3.91
N VAL A 112 3.12 -10.48 2.97
CA VAL A 112 2.73 -9.61 1.85
C VAL A 112 1.23 -9.49 1.77
N PHE A 113 0.75 -8.25 1.82
CA PHE A 113 -0.63 -7.85 1.57
C PHE A 113 -0.66 -7.10 0.24
N GLU A 114 -1.40 -7.57 -0.75
CA GLU A 114 -1.44 -6.93 -2.07
C GLU A 114 -2.87 -6.82 -2.63
N HIS A 115 -3.10 -5.78 -3.43
CA HIS A 115 -4.32 -5.56 -4.21
C HIS A 115 -3.98 -5.33 -5.69
N PRO A 116 -4.71 -5.98 -6.61
CA PRO A 116 -4.65 -5.63 -8.04
C PRO A 116 -5.31 -4.27 -8.28
N LEU A 117 -4.60 -3.36 -8.95
CA LEU A 117 -5.18 -2.07 -9.28
C LEU A 117 -6.27 -2.24 -10.35
N PRO A 118 -7.45 -1.62 -10.17
CA PRO A 118 -8.44 -1.56 -11.21
C PRO A 118 -7.90 -0.74 -12.38
N THR A 119 -8.29 -1.12 -13.61
CA THR A 119 -7.97 -0.32 -14.79
C THR A 119 -9.00 0.79 -14.92
N HIS A 120 -8.67 1.97 -14.39
CA HIS A 120 -9.52 3.17 -14.49
C HIS A 120 -8.66 4.42 -14.68
N GLY A 121 -9.21 5.38 -15.45
CA GLY A 121 -8.58 6.70 -15.64
C GLY A 121 -7.15 6.64 -16.20
N ASP A 122 -6.34 7.58 -15.73
CA ASP A 122 -4.90 7.60 -15.99
C ASP A 122 -4.19 6.62 -15.04
N PRO A 123 -3.34 5.71 -15.55
CA PRO A 123 -2.76 4.67 -14.73
C PRO A 123 -1.65 5.19 -13.78
N GLU A 124 -1.02 6.34 -14.07
CA GLU A 124 -0.08 6.97 -13.13
C GLU A 124 -0.82 7.62 -11.96
N ASP A 125 -1.96 8.27 -12.24
CA ASP A 125 -2.80 8.87 -11.22
C ASP A 125 -3.43 7.80 -10.31
N THR A 126 -4.00 6.74 -10.90
CA THR A 126 -4.51 5.58 -10.17
C THR A 126 -3.44 4.95 -9.30
N ALA A 127 -2.22 4.75 -9.84
CA ALA A 127 -1.10 4.22 -9.06
C ALA A 127 -0.69 5.11 -7.89
N ALA A 128 -0.68 6.43 -8.08
CA ALA A 128 -0.35 7.37 -7.02
C ALA A 128 -1.41 7.36 -5.91
N ILE A 129 -2.69 7.43 -6.27
CA ILE A 129 -3.82 7.43 -5.33
C ILE A 129 -3.82 6.14 -4.52
N TRP A 130 -3.72 4.98 -5.19
CA TRP A 130 -3.74 3.69 -4.51
C TRP A 130 -2.54 3.49 -3.59
N MET A 131 -1.33 3.90 -3.97
CA MET A 131 -0.16 3.85 -3.07
C MET A 131 -0.33 4.72 -1.82
N LEU A 132 -0.93 5.90 -1.96
CA LEU A 132 -1.17 6.81 -0.84
C LEU A 132 -2.30 6.32 0.06
N ALA A 133 -3.36 5.75 -0.52
CA ALA A 133 -4.44 5.12 0.24
C ALA A 133 -3.90 3.91 1.02
N TYR A 134 -3.12 3.03 0.37
CA TYR A 134 -2.52 1.87 1.03
C TYR A 134 -1.64 2.27 2.21
N GLU A 135 -0.85 3.33 2.05
CA GLU A 135 -0.04 3.84 3.14
C GLU A 135 -0.90 4.40 4.27
N ALA A 136 -1.98 5.14 3.97
CA ALA A 136 -2.91 5.65 4.99
C ALA A 136 -3.54 4.50 5.78
N THR A 137 -4.12 3.52 5.06
CA THR A 137 -4.79 2.37 5.66
C THR A 137 -3.85 1.57 6.55
N PHE A 138 -2.63 1.26 6.07
CA PHE A 138 -1.67 0.51 6.89
C PHE A 138 -1.02 1.35 7.98
N HIS A 139 -0.96 2.68 7.84
CA HIS A 139 -0.50 3.55 8.91
C HIS A 139 -1.47 3.53 10.09
N GLU A 140 -2.77 3.43 9.83
CA GLU A 140 -3.81 3.27 10.86
C GLU A 140 -3.92 1.84 11.40
N LEU A 141 -3.50 0.84 10.62
CA LEU A 141 -3.56 -0.57 10.98
C LEU A 141 -2.29 -1.08 11.67
N GLY A 142 -2.46 -1.59 12.88
CA GLY A 142 -1.38 -2.15 13.67
C GLY A 142 -0.39 -1.08 14.15
N ASP A 143 0.72 -1.51 14.75
CA ASP A 143 1.73 -0.60 15.33
C ASP A 143 2.63 0.05 14.24
N VAL A 144 2.08 0.37 13.08
CA VAL A 144 2.83 1.02 11.97
C VAL A 144 3.09 2.50 12.28
N ALA A 145 2.26 3.11 13.12
CA ALA A 145 2.37 4.51 13.56
C ALA A 145 3.19 4.70 14.86
N GLY A 146 3.92 3.67 15.32
CA GLY A 146 4.73 3.74 16.53
C GLY A 146 3.87 3.97 17.77
N GLY A 147 3.44 2.87 18.40
CA GLY A 147 2.43 2.86 19.45
C GLY A 147 2.51 4.02 20.46
N ASP A 148 1.40 4.74 20.60
CA ASP A 148 1.14 5.53 21.80
C ASP A 148 0.67 4.55 22.89
N ASP A 149 1.63 4.03 23.65
CA ASP A 149 1.41 3.32 24.91
C ASP A 149 0.90 4.36 25.94
N GLU A 150 -0.40 4.63 25.95
CA GLU A 150 -1.05 5.44 27.00
C GLU A 150 -1.27 4.55 28.25
N ASP A 151 -0.38 4.71 29.24
CA ASP A 151 -0.44 4.18 30.63
C ASP A 151 -1.61 4.76 31.46
#